data_AF-A0A7S3BRI9-F1
#
_entry.id   AF-A0A7S3BRI9-F1
#
_cell.length_a   1.000
_cell.length_b   1.000
_cell.length_c   1.000
_cell.angle_alpha   90.00
_cell.angle_beta   90.00
_cell.angle_gamma   90.00
#
_symmetry.space_group_name_H-M   'P 1'
#
loop_
_entity.id
_entity.type
_entity.pdbx_description
1 polymer ?
#
loop_
_entity_poly.entity_id
_entity_poly.type
_entity_poly.pdbx_seq_one_letter_code
_entity_poly.pdbx_strand_id
1 'polypeptide(L)'
;MPKLSGSSSAFSGSNWAEWSVVAGRLMCDTYLSARELLPSQRSYALKELAMTQLNAQKPEVEQSMIPGMFDETLQLLQLVRCCENDAYLSLQLMFKIMVLPLTKQLTNLAGNLWTKSLQGKRAERIEYLLLHEFHKLKFLVPDKETYRQRMAKKASKAEQEEDGGDDDDEGDQRRGNGQSGRKKAAYAGGLVLEPKKGFYD
;
A
#
# COMPACT_ATOMS: atom_id res chain seq x y z
N MET A 1 -3.22 -18.15 -18.61
CA MET A 1 -3.74 -16.85 -18.13
C MET A 1 -3.34 -16.66 -16.67
N PRO A 2 -2.95 -15.45 -16.24
CA PRO A 2 -2.64 -15.18 -14.83
C PRO A 2 -3.88 -15.44 -13.95
N LYS A 3 -3.72 -16.16 -12.85
CA LYS A 3 -4.81 -16.39 -11.89
C LYS A 3 -5.01 -15.13 -11.05
N LEU A 4 -6.08 -14.39 -11.31
CA LEU A 4 -6.49 -13.23 -10.52
C LEU A 4 -7.20 -13.76 -9.26
N SER A 5 -6.78 -13.34 -8.06
CA SER A 5 -7.43 -13.76 -6.82
C SER A 5 -8.62 -12.84 -6.54
N GLY A 6 -9.80 -13.37 -6.24
CA GLY A 6 -11.02 -12.59 -5.97
C GLY A 6 -11.09 -11.90 -4.60
N SER A 7 -9.95 -11.65 -3.94
CA SER A 7 -9.90 -10.97 -2.65
C SER A 7 -9.97 -9.45 -2.84
N SER A 8 -10.60 -8.72 -1.92
CA SER A 8 -10.68 -7.24 -1.91
C SER A 8 -9.32 -6.52 -1.87
N SER A 9 -8.22 -7.28 -1.76
CA SER A 9 -6.83 -6.85 -1.91
C SER A 9 -6.28 -7.03 -3.35
N ALA A 10 -7.14 -7.26 -4.36
CA ALA A 10 -6.79 -7.59 -5.75
C ALA A 10 -6.00 -6.54 -6.53
N PHE A 11 -5.53 -5.46 -5.90
CA PHE A 11 -4.56 -4.52 -6.50
C PHE A 11 -3.47 -4.09 -5.52
N SER A 12 -3.27 -4.84 -4.43
CA SER A 12 -2.06 -4.68 -3.60
C SER A 12 -0.84 -4.83 -4.50
N GLY A 13 0.13 -3.90 -4.39
CA GLY A 13 1.33 -3.83 -5.23
C GLY A 13 2.26 -5.06 -5.16
N SER A 14 1.80 -6.19 -4.63
CA SER A 14 2.53 -7.46 -4.52
C SER A 14 2.09 -8.53 -5.53
N ASN A 15 0.99 -8.34 -6.28
CA ASN A 15 0.46 -9.36 -7.19
C ASN A 15 0.97 -9.20 -8.62
N TRP A 16 2.10 -9.83 -8.95
CA TRP A 16 2.74 -9.77 -10.27
C TRP A 16 1.77 -10.06 -11.43
N ALA A 17 0.86 -11.03 -11.23
CA ALA A 17 -0.08 -11.49 -12.26
C ALA A 17 -1.02 -10.39 -12.77
N GLU A 18 -1.53 -9.55 -11.87
CA GLU A 18 -2.45 -8.45 -12.19
C GLU A 18 -1.73 -7.34 -12.95
N TRP A 19 -0.53 -6.98 -12.50
CA TRP A 19 0.28 -5.94 -13.14
C TRP A 19 0.77 -6.32 -14.54
N SER A 20 0.90 -7.62 -14.83
CA SER A 20 1.25 -8.10 -16.16
C SER A 20 0.12 -7.93 -17.18
N VAL A 21 -1.15 -7.94 -16.74
CA VAL A 21 -2.30 -7.76 -17.64
C VAL A 21 -2.36 -6.34 -18.20
N VAL A 22 -1.93 -5.36 -17.42
CA VAL A 22 -1.94 -3.94 -17.79
C VAL A 22 -0.59 -3.44 -18.33
N ALA A 23 0.31 -4.36 -18.70
CA ALA A 23 1.62 -3.99 -19.23
C ALA A 23 1.50 -2.98 -20.39
N GLY A 24 2.28 -1.91 -20.32
CA GLY A 24 2.21 -0.78 -21.27
C GLY A 24 1.22 0.33 -20.88
N ARG A 25 0.39 0.14 -19.84
CA ARG A 25 -0.50 1.16 -19.29
C ARG A 25 -0.10 1.48 -17.84
N LEU A 26 -0.12 2.75 -17.48
CA LEU A 26 0.09 3.18 -16.09
C LEU A 26 -1.23 3.05 -15.33
N MET A 27 -1.22 2.27 -14.23
CA MET A 27 -2.34 2.24 -13.30
C MET A 27 -2.06 3.15 -12.11
N CYS A 28 -3.03 3.99 -11.78
CA CYS A 28 -3.02 4.84 -10.60
C CYS A 28 -4.12 4.37 -9.65
N ASP A 29 -3.73 3.79 -8.53
CA ASP A 29 -4.64 3.40 -7.46
C ASP A 29 -4.69 4.52 -6.41
N THR A 30 -5.84 5.19 -6.30
CA THR A 30 -6.04 6.29 -5.36
C THR A 30 -6.13 5.82 -3.92
N TYR A 31 -6.56 4.59 -3.65
CA TYR A 31 -6.56 4.01 -2.31
C TYR A 31 -5.13 3.80 -1.81
N LEU A 32 -4.27 3.18 -2.61
CA LEU A 32 -2.85 3.01 -2.26
C LEU A 32 -2.13 4.36 -2.13
N SER A 33 -2.38 5.26 -3.08
CA SER A 33 -1.77 6.59 -3.06
C SER A 33 -2.21 7.40 -1.84
N ALA A 34 -3.50 7.35 -1.47
CA ALA A 34 -3.99 8.02 -0.27
C ALA A 34 -3.34 7.47 1.01
N ARG A 35 -3.07 6.16 1.09
CA ARG A 35 -2.37 5.56 2.25
C ARG A 35 -0.92 6.03 2.40
N GLU A 36 -0.22 6.29 1.29
CA GLU A 36 1.15 6.83 1.33
C GLU A 36 1.14 8.34 1.62
N LEU A 37 0.19 9.09 1.05
CA LEU A 37 0.21 10.54 1.04
C LEU A 37 -0.63 11.21 2.14
N LEU A 38 -1.61 10.51 2.72
CA LEU A 38 -2.55 11.04 3.72
C LEU A 38 -2.52 10.22 5.02
N PRO A 39 -1.40 10.16 5.75
CA PRO A 39 -1.24 9.32 6.93
C PRO A 39 -2.16 9.69 8.11
N SER A 40 -2.72 10.90 8.12
CA SER A 40 -3.64 11.39 9.15
C SER A 40 -5.07 10.84 9.02
N GLN A 41 -5.40 10.19 7.90
CA GLN A 41 -6.75 9.66 7.68
C GLN A 41 -6.96 8.36 8.47
N ARG A 42 -8.10 8.30 9.17
CA ARG A 42 -8.50 7.11 9.93
C ARG A 42 -8.95 5.97 9.01
N SER A 43 -9.62 6.30 7.92
CA SER A 43 -10.14 5.36 6.92
C SER A 43 -9.79 5.83 5.51
N TYR A 44 -9.46 4.89 4.64
CA TYR A 44 -9.11 5.13 3.24
C TYR A 44 -10.22 4.68 2.28
N ALA A 45 -11.42 4.36 2.80
CA ALA A 45 -12.57 4.08 1.95
C ALA A 45 -12.94 5.33 1.13
N LEU A 46 -13.41 5.13 -0.12
CA LEU A 46 -13.71 6.23 -1.03
C LEU A 46 -14.75 7.21 -0.45
N LYS A 47 -15.75 6.73 0.30
CA LYS A 47 -16.76 7.56 0.97
C LYS A 47 -16.13 8.54 1.97
N GLU A 48 -15.26 8.02 2.83
CA GLU A 48 -14.57 8.80 3.86
C GLU A 48 -13.61 9.81 3.21
N LEU A 49 -12.83 9.37 2.22
CA LEU A 49 -11.91 10.25 1.50
C LEU A 49 -12.65 11.34 0.70
N ALA A 50 -13.80 11.03 0.10
CA ALA A 50 -14.63 12.02 -0.56
C ALA A 50 -15.16 13.07 0.42
N MET A 51 -15.59 12.64 1.61
CA MET A 51 -16.07 13.55 2.65
C MET A 51 -14.94 14.44 3.18
N THR A 52 -13.79 13.87 3.57
CA THR A 52 -12.72 14.61 4.22
C THR A 52 -11.85 15.43 3.27
N GLN A 53 -11.63 14.97 2.03
CA GLN A 53 -10.72 15.63 1.08
C GLN A 53 -11.45 16.48 0.03
N LEU A 54 -12.66 16.08 -0.35
CA LEU A 54 -13.42 16.71 -1.45
C LEU A 54 -14.65 17.48 -0.95
N ASN A 55 -14.99 17.39 0.34
CA ASN A 55 -16.25 17.90 0.89
C ASN A 55 -17.49 17.41 0.10
N ALA A 56 -17.42 16.18 -0.42
CA ALA A 56 -18.45 15.59 -1.25
C ALA A 56 -19.09 14.39 -0.53
N GLN A 57 -20.42 14.29 -0.59
CA GLN A 57 -21.15 13.17 -0.01
C GLN A 57 -21.30 12.05 -1.06
N LYS A 58 -20.74 10.88 -0.75
CA LYS A 58 -20.95 9.66 -1.53
C LYS A 58 -22.08 8.82 -0.93
N PRO A 59 -23.19 8.58 -1.65
CA PRO A 59 -24.18 7.60 -1.23
C PRO A 59 -23.62 6.17 -1.35
N GLU A 60 -24.01 5.31 -0.41
CA GLU A 60 -23.70 3.87 -0.43
C GLU A 60 -24.94 3.10 -0.85
N VAL A 61 -24.73 2.15 -1.76
CA VAL A 61 -25.77 1.20 -2.20
C VAL A 61 -25.38 -0.16 -1.63
N GLU A 62 -26.24 -0.74 -0.81
CA GLU A 62 -26.02 -2.09 -0.30
C GLU A 62 -26.18 -3.12 -1.42
N GLN A 63 -25.34 -4.16 -1.41
CA GLN A 63 -25.34 -5.20 -2.44
C GLN A 63 -26.67 -5.98 -2.49
N SER A 64 -27.36 -6.09 -1.36
CA SER A 64 -28.69 -6.70 -1.21
C SER A 64 -29.78 -5.99 -2.00
N MET A 65 -29.66 -4.67 -2.18
CA MET A 65 -30.66 -3.84 -2.88
C MET A 65 -30.48 -3.86 -4.40
N ILE A 66 -29.28 -4.21 -4.89
CA ILE A 66 -28.93 -4.14 -6.31
C ILE A 66 -29.93 -4.90 -7.20
N PRO A 67 -30.36 -6.15 -6.89
CA PRO A 67 -31.31 -6.87 -7.73
C PRO A 67 -32.65 -6.13 -7.90
N GLY A 68 -33.19 -5.55 -6.82
CA GLY A 68 -34.46 -4.81 -6.87
C GLY A 68 -34.37 -3.50 -7.65
N MET A 69 -33.19 -2.89 -7.73
CA MET A 69 -32.98 -1.67 -8.53
C MET A 69 -33.09 -1.91 -10.04
N PHE A 70 -33.05 -3.17 -10.51
CA PHE A 70 -33.26 -3.49 -11.93
C PHE A 70 -34.74 -3.51 -12.32
N ASP A 71 -35.66 -3.58 -11.36
CA ASP A 71 -37.10 -3.69 -11.64
C ASP A 71 -37.70 -2.36 -12.14
N GLU A 72 -37.16 -1.22 -11.69
CA GLU A 72 -37.63 0.11 -12.06
C GLU A 72 -36.54 0.93 -12.75
N THR A 73 -36.87 1.55 -13.89
CA THR A 73 -35.92 2.33 -14.70
C THR A 73 -35.28 3.49 -13.91
N LEU A 74 -36.04 4.17 -13.04
CA LEU A 74 -35.52 5.27 -12.22
C LEU A 74 -34.45 4.80 -11.23
N GLN A 75 -34.67 3.64 -10.60
CA GLN A 75 -33.72 3.04 -9.67
C GLN A 75 -32.47 2.57 -10.41
N LEU A 76 -32.63 1.93 -11.58
CA LEU A 76 -31.51 1.53 -12.42
C LEU A 76 -30.65 2.74 -12.84
N LEU A 77 -31.28 3.85 -13.25
CA LEU A 77 -30.57 5.09 -13.56
C LEU A 77 -29.83 5.66 -12.35
N GLN A 78 -30.40 5.55 -11.14
CA GLN A 78 -29.72 5.94 -9.92
C GLN A 78 -28.49 5.08 -9.65
N LEU A 79 -28.55 3.76 -9.88
CA LEU A 79 -27.39 2.88 -9.77
C LEU A 79 -26.27 3.28 -10.74
N VAL A 80 -26.61 3.58 -12.00
CA VAL A 80 -25.64 4.05 -13.01
C VAL A 80 -24.98 5.35 -12.56
N ARG A 81 -25.76 6.31 -12.06
CA ARG A 81 -25.25 7.58 -11.53
C ARG A 81 -24.32 7.39 -10.32
N CYS A 82 -24.62 6.43 -9.44
CA CYS A 82 -23.73 6.09 -8.34
C CYS A 82 -22.36 5.60 -8.84
N CYS A 83 -22.34 4.70 -9.84
CA CYS A 83 -21.10 4.21 -10.43
C CYS A 83 -20.31 5.32 -11.15
N GLU A 84 -21.00 6.19 -11.88
CA GLU A 84 -20.39 7.35 -12.54
C GLU A 84 -19.76 8.30 -11.52
N ASN A 85 -20.50 8.63 -10.44
CA ASN A 85 -20.01 9.46 -9.36
C ASN A 85 -18.80 8.84 -8.66
N ASP A 86 -18.75 7.52 -8.47
CA ASP A 86 -17.61 6.84 -7.85
C ASP A 86 -16.34 6.97 -8.71
N ALA A 87 -16.47 6.84 -10.04
CA ALA A 87 -15.37 7.08 -10.97
C ALA A 87 -14.93 8.55 -10.95
N TYR A 88 -15.89 9.49 -10.94
CA TYR A 88 -15.62 10.92 -10.87
C TYR A 88 -14.89 11.31 -9.58
N LEU A 89 -15.36 10.84 -8.42
CA LEU A 89 -14.74 11.08 -7.12
C LEU A 89 -13.31 10.51 -7.06
N SER A 90 -13.09 9.32 -7.63
CA SER A 90 -11.76 8.72 -7.71
C SER A 90 -10.81 9.59 -8.55
N LEU A 91 -11.27 10.10 -9.69
CA LEU A 91 -10.47 10.99 -10.53
C LEU A 91 -10.19 12.33 -9.84
N GLN A 92 -11.21 12.92 -9.20
CA GLN A 92 -11.09 14.19 -8.49
C GLN A 92 -10.11 14.07 -7.30
N LEU A 93 -10.18 12.94 -6.57
CA LEU A 93 -9.25 12.64 -5.48
C LEU A 93 -7.81 12.53 -5.98
N MET A 94 -7.58 11.86 -7.11
CA MET A 94 -6.25 11.77 -7.73
C MET A 94 -5.66 13.15 -8.05
N PHE A 95 -6.47 14.08 -8.57
CA PHE A 95 -6.04 15.46 -8.80
C PHE A 95 -5.78 16.21 -7.49
N LYS A 96 -6.67 16.07 -6.50
CA LYS A 96 -6.57 16.75 -5.19
C LYS A 96 -5.27 16.43 -4.46
N ILE A 97 -4.85 15.16 -4.45
CA ILE A 97 -3.62 14.72 -3.80
C ILE A 97 -2.39 14.73 -4.74
N MET A 98 -2.57 15.21 -5.98
CA MET A 98 -1.52 15.35 -7.00
C MET A 98 -0.68 14.09 -7.21
N VAL A 99 -1.32 12.92 -7.31
CA VAL A 99 -0.60 11.63 -7.44
C VAL A 99 0.34 11.63 -8.65
N LEU A 100 -0.16 12.04 -9.83
CA LEU A 100 0.62 11.93 -11.06
C LEU A 100 1.83 12.89 -11.09
N PRO A 101 1.69 14.20 -10.79
CA PRO A 101 2.85 15.09 -10.72
C PRO A 101 3.90 14.63 -9.71
N LEU A 102 3.48 14.24 -8.50
CA LEU A 102 4.38 13.83 -7.44
C LEU A 102 5.13 12.54 -7.82
N THR A 103 4.42 11.52 -8.27
CA THR A 103 5.05 10.24 -8.64
C THR A 103 5.94 10.37 -9.87
N LYS A 104 5.62 11.27 -10.81
CA LYS A 104 6.51 11.60 -11.94
C LYS A 104 7.82 12.21 -11.45
N GLN A 105 7.77 13.18 -10.54
CA GLN A 105 8.97 13.79 -9.97
C GLN A 105 9.82 12.77 -9.21
N LEU A 106 9.20 11.95 -8.36
CA LEU A 106 9.89 10.89 -7.62
C LEU A 106 10.57 9.88 -8.58
N THR A 107 9.90 9.54 -9.68
CA THR A 107 10.45 8.63 -10.68
C THR A 107 11.64 9.24 -11.41
N ASN A 108 11.56 10.53 -11.77
CA ASN A 108 12.67 11.24 -12.41
C ASN A 108 13.89 11.38 -11.49
N LEU A 109 13.68 11.58 -10.19
CA LEU A 109 14.75 11.66 -9.21
C LEU A 109 15.41 10.30 -8.99
N ALA A 110 14.62 9.24 -8.83
CA ALA A 110 15.13 7.90 -8.56
C ALA A 110 15.67 7.18 -9.81
N GLY A 111 15.18 7.50 -11.00
CA GLY A 111 15.54 6.83 -12.25
C GLY A 111 14.99 5.40 -12.36
N ASN A 112 13.88 5.08 -11.69
CA ASN A 112 13.17 3.80 -11.78
C ASN A 112 12.00 3.86 -12.78
N LEU A 113 11.25 2.76 -12.93
CA LEU A 113 10.03 2.74 -13.75
C LEU A 113 8.86 3.42 -13.03
N TRP A 114 8.11 4.29 -13.71
CA TRP A 114 6.99 5.05 -13.11
C TRP A 114 5.91 4.14 -12.50
N THR A 115 5.60 3.01 -13.15
CA THR A 115 4.67 2.01 -12.61
C THR A 115 5.04 1.55 -11.20
N LYS A 116 6.33 1.45 -10.87
CA LYS A 116 6.82 1.05 -9.54
C LYS A 116 6.65 2.16 -8.51
N SER A 117 6.81 3.41 -8.95
CA SER A 117 6.53 4.58 -8.11
C SER A 117 5.04 4.69 -7.78
N LEU A 118 4.15 4.45 -8.76
CA LEU A 118 2.69 4.41 -8.56
C LEU A 118 2.24 3.26 -7.64
N GLN A 119 3.01 2.18 -7.56
CA GLN A 119 2.81 1.06 -6.61
C GLN A 119 3.28 1.35 -5.18
N GLY A 120 3.86 2.53 -4.91
CA GLY A 120 4.39 2.88 -3.59
C GLY A 120 5.64 2.09 -3.18
N LYS A 121 6.41 1.54 -4.15
CA LYS A 121 7.62 0.73 -3.86
C LYS A 121 8.82 1.61 -3.47
N ARG A 122 8.79 2.18 -2.26
CA ARG A 122 9.85 3.08 -1.74
C ARG A 122 11.25 2.47 -1.80
N ALA A 123 11.41 1.21 -1.39
CA ALA A 123 12.71 0.54 -1.41
C ALA A 123 13.29 0.44 -2.83
N GLU A 124 12.47 0.10 -3.82
CA GLU A 124 12.89 0.02 -5.23
C GLU A 124 13.29 1.39 -5.78
N ARG A 125 12.59 2.48 -5.39
CA ARG A 125 13.02 3.85 -5.74
C ARG A 125 14.42 4.17 -5.21
N ILE A 126 14.68 3.83 -3.95
CA ILE A 126 15.99 4.08 -3.31
C ILE A 126 17.08 3.22 -3.94
N GLU A 127 16.78 1.96 -4.25
CA GLU A 127 17.70 1.04 -4.94
C GLU A 127 18.16 1.62 -6.28
N TYR A 128 17.22 2.03 -7.14
CA TYR A 128 17.55 2.62 -8.45
C TYR A 128 18.36 3.91 -8.32
N LEU A 129 18.02 4.77 -7.36
CA LEU A 129 18.78 6.00 -7.08
C LEU A 129 20.26 5.69 -6.79
N LEU A 130 20.49 4.71 -5.92
CA LEU A 130 21.85 4.27 -5.56
C LEU A 130 22.56 3.60 -6.74
N LEU A 131 21.86 2.74 -7.49
CA LEU A 131 22.42 2.05 -8.66
C LEU A 131 22.92 3.06 -9.70
N HIS A 132 22.16 4.12 -9.97
CA HIS A 132 22.57 5.18 -10.91
C HIS A 132 23.83 5.91 -10.41
N GLU A 133 23.90 6.27 -9.13
CA GLU A 133 25.05 7.01 -8.59
C GLU A 133 26.32 6.15 -8.52
N PHE A 134 26.23 4.91 -8.05
CA PHE A 134 27.37 3.99 -8.03
C PHE A 134 27.88 3.66 -9.43
N HIS A 135 26.97 3.46 -10.39
CA HIS A 135 27.34 3.24 -11.78
C HIS A 135 28.04 4.46 -12.39
N LYS A 136 27.58 5.68 -12.09
CA LYS A 136 28.21 6.94 -12.51
C LYS A 136 29.63 7.07 -11.95
N LEU A 137 29.84 6.66 -10.70
CA LEU A 137 31.13 6.64 -10.02
C LEU A 137 32.01 5.42 -10.35
N LYS A 138 31.59 4.54 -11.28
CA LYS A 138 32.32 3.34 -11.73
C LYS A 138 32.55 2.29 -10.63
N PHE A 139 31.66 2.21 -9.65
CA PHE A 139 31.65 1.13 -8.67
C PHE A 139 30.96 -0.12 -9.23
N LEU A 140 31.41 -1.28 -8.76
CA LEU A 140 30.67 -2.54 -8.90
C LEU A 140 29.49 -2.53 -7.93
N VAL A 141 28.30 -2.79 -8.45
CA VAL A 141 27.06 -2.85 -7.66
C VAL A 141 26.78 -4.30 -7.24
N PRO A 142 26.09 -4.53 -6.11
CA PRO A 142 25.69 -5.88 -5.70
C PRO A 142 24.74 -6.53 -6.70
N ASP A 143 24.88 -7.84 -6.88
CA ASP A 143 23.95 -8.62 -7.69
C ASP A 143 22.56 -8.68 -7.06
N LYS A 144 21.54 -8.70 -7.92
CA LYS A 144 20.15 -8.82 -7.47
C LYS A 144 19.92 -10.16 -6.79
N GLU A 145 19.43 -10.12 -5.56
CA GLU A 145 19.13 -11.34 -4.82
C GLU A 145 18.04 -12.16 -5.51
N THR A 146 18.36 -13.42 -5.79
CA THR A 146 17.42 -14.36 -6.41
C THR A 146 16.36 -14.81 -5.42
N TYR A 147 15.20 -15.24 -5.95
CA TYR A 147 14.14 -15.81 -5.11
C TYR A 147 14.65 -16.95 -4.23
N ARG A 148 15.50 -17.83 -4.77
CA ARG A 148 16.10 -18.96 -4.02
C ARG A 148 16.96 -18.48 -2.86
N GLN A 149 17.84 -17.50 -3.09
CA GLN A 149 18.67 -16.90 -2.05
C GLN A 149 17.81 -16.24 -0.96
N ARG A 150 16.75 -15.53 -1.36
CA ARG A 150 15.82 -14.89 -0.40
C ARG A 150 15.06 -15.90 0.45
N MET A 151 14.66 -17.05 -0.12
CA MET A 151 14.00 -18.12 0.62
C MET A 151 14.96 -18.85 1.56
N ALA A 152 16.19 -19.14 1.13
CA ALA A 152 17.21 -19.74 1.97
C ALA A 152 17.59 -18.86 3.18
N LYS A 153 17.71 -17.54 2.98
CA LYS A 153 17.90 -16.57 4.08
C LYS A 153 16.70 -16.44 5.01
N LYS A 154 15.48 -16.72 4.54
CA LYS A 154 14.29 -16.74 5.39
C LYS A 154 14.21 -18.01 6.24
N ALA A 155 14.58 -19.16 5.68
CA ALA A 155 14.63 -20.43 6.40
C ALA A 155 15.69 -20.41 7.51
N SER A 156 16.93 -20.03 7.17
CA SER A 156 18.03 -19.91 8.15
C SER A 156 17.77 -18.90 9.28
N LYS A 157 17.00 -17.83 9.02
CA LYS A 157 16.62 -16.86 10.05
C LYS A 157 15.48 -17.34 10.96
N ALA A 158 14.63 -18.25 10.49
CA ALA A 158 13.60 -18.85 11.33
C ALA A 158 14.23 -19.83 12.33
N GLU A 159 15.24 -20.58 11.90
CA GLU A 159 16.02 -21.49 12.76
C GLU A 159 16.80 -20.74 13.86
N GLN A 160 17.32 -19.54 13.58
CA GLN A 160 18.03 -18.70 14.57
C GLN A 160 17.12 -18.01 15.59
N GLU A 161 15.81 -17.87 15.30
CA GLU A 161 14.85 -17.28 16.24
C GLU A 161 14.32 -18.33 17.26
N GLU A 162 14.53 -19.63 17.03
CA GLU A 162 14.13 -20.72 17.95
C GLU A 162 15.23 -21.07 18.99
N ASP A 163 16.50 -20.73 18.76
CA ASP A 163 17.65 -21.08 19.63
C ASP A 163 18.02 -19.99 20.66
N GLY A 164 17.28 -18.86 20.68
CA GLY A 164 17.45 -17.76 21.64
C GLY A 164 16.45 -17.85 22.80
N GLY A 165 16.60 -18.87 23.63
CA GLY A 165 15.74 -19.13 24.81
C GLY A 165 15.88 -18.09 25.93
N ASP A 166 14.74 -17.90 26.62
CA ASP A 166 14.47 -17.35 27.96
C ASP A 166 15.24 -16.11 28.43
N ASP A 167 14.50 -15.01 28.60
CA ASP A 167 14.46 -14.28 29.87
C ASP A 167 13.07 -13.65 30.05
N ASP A 168 12.55 -13.84 31.26
CA ASP A 168 11.16 -13.66 31.72
C ASP A 168 10.51 -12.29 31.44
N ASP A 169 9.25 -12.31 30.99
CA ASP A 169 8.21 -11.42 31.55
C ASP A 169 6.81 -12.00 31.30
N GLU A 170 6.08 -12.30 32.38
CA GLU A 170 4.72 -12.83 32.39
C GLU A 170 3.72 -11.80 31.85
N GLY A 171 2.95 -12.14 30.82
CA GLY A 171 1.79 -11.31 30.44
C GLY A 171 1.09 -11.66 29.14
N ASP A 172 -0.01 -12.40 29.25
CA ASP A 172 -1.11 -12.55 28.29
C ASP A 172 -0.88 -13.48 27.07
N GLN A 173 -1.02 -14.78 27.35
CA GLN A 173 -1.30 -15.80 26.35
C GLN A 173 -2.73 -15.63 25.81
N ARG A 174 -2.86 -15.12 24.58
CA ARG A 174 -3.91 -15.49 23.60
C ARG A 174 -3.68 -14.78 22.27
N ARG A 175 -3.10 -15.49 21.29
CA ARG A 175 -3.44 -15.37 19.85
C ARG A 175 -2.81 -16.54 19.09
N GLY A 176 -3.68 -17.33 18.48
CA GLY A 176 -3.34 -18.59 17.83
C GLY A 176 -2.55 -18.47 16.52
N ASN A 177 -2.05 -19.62 16.11
CA ASN A 177 -1.38 -19.96 14.86
C ASN A 177 -1.67 -19.01 13.67
N GLY A 178 -0.61 -18.46 13.08
CA GLY A 178 -0.62 -18.08 11.65
C GLY A 178 -0.48 -16.59 11.32
N GLN A 179 -0.22 -15.70 12.27
CA GLN A 179 0.15 -14.31 11.95
C GLN A 179 1.64 -14.11 12.14
N SER A 180 2.36 -13.94 11.02
CA SER A 180 3.71 -13.39 10.93
C SER A 180 3.80 -12.13 11.79
N GLY A 181 4.23 -12.28 13.04
CA GLY A 181 4.52 -11.18 13.94
C GLY A 181 5.50 -10.22 13.29
N ARG A 182 5.35 -8.93 13.57
CA ARG A 182 6.30 -7.90 13.14
C ARG A 182 7.66 -8.28 13.73
N LYS A 183 8.62 -8.58 12.86
CA LYS A 183 9.98 -9.02 13.24
C LYS A 183 10.60 -8.10 14.29
N LYS A 184 11.30 -8.69 15.27
CA LYS A 184 12.08 -7.96 16.27
C LYS A 184 13.11 -7.07 15.58
N ALA A 185 13.39 -5.90 16.15
CA ALA A 185 14.33 -4.95 15.58
C ALA A 185 15.74 -5.55 15.54
N ALA A 186 16.43 -5.41 14.41
CA ALA A 186 17.80 -5.92 14.25
C ALA A 186 18.88 -4.94 14.73
N TYR A 187 18.50 -3.72 15.11
CA TYR A 187 19.38 -2.66 15.60
C TYR A 187 18.58 -1.67 16.45
N ALA A 188 19.26 -0.87 17.28
CA ALA A 188 18.65 0.14 18.13
C ALA A 188 17.97 1.26 17.31
N GLY A 189 16.80 1.72 17.76
CA GLY A 189 16.02 2.78 17.11
C GLY A 189 16.36 4.20 17.62
N GLY A 190 15.44 5.14 17.40
CA GLY A 190 15.55 6.49 17.94
C GLY A 190 15.31 6.54 19.45
N LEU A 191 15.99 7.47 20.13
CA LEU A 191 15.77 7.75 21.55
C LEU A 191 14.42 8.44 21.76
N VAL A 192 13.59 7.89 22.64
CA VAL A 192 12.36 8.53 23.11
C VAL A 192 12.60 9.00 24.52
N LEU A 193 12.49 10.30 24.75
CA LEU A 193 12.57 10.86 26.10
C LEU A 193 11.27 10.54 26.86
N GLU A 194 11.38 10.25 28.15
CA GLU A 194 10.22 10.03 28.99
C GLU A 194 9.36 11.31 29.05
N PRO A 195 8.08 11.23 28.65
CA PRO A 195 7.23 12.40 28.65
C PRO A 195 6.90 12.79 30.09
N LYS A 196 6.95 14.09 30.37
CA LYS A 196 6.33 14.63 31.59
C LYS A 196 4.82 14.55 31.42
N LYS A 197 4.19 13.57 32.06
CA LYS A 197 2.73 13.35 31.99
C LYS A 197 2.03 14.34 32.91
N GLY A 198 1.02 15.04 32.41
CA GLY A 198 0.22 15.97 33.20
C GLY A 198 -0.69 16.82 32.33
N PHE A 199 -1.72 17.38 32.95
CA PHE A 199 -2.40 18.56 32.42
C PHE A 199 -1.53 19.76 32.76
N TYR A 200 -1.26 20.62 31.78
CA TYR A 200 -0.45 21.81 31.96
C TYR A 200 -1.37 23.02 32.00
N ASP A 201 -1.19 23.89 33.00
CA ASP A 201 -1.91 25.16 33.14
C ASP A 201 -1.52 26.18 32.05
#